data_AF-A0A352UJU4-F1
#
_entry.id   AF-A0A352UJU4-F1
#
_cell.length_a   1.000
_cell.length_b   1.000
_cell.length_c   1.000
_cell.angle_alpha   90.00
_cell.angle_beta   90.00
_cell.angle_gamma   90.00
#
_symmetry.space_group_name_H-M   'P 1'
#
loop_
_entity.id
_entity.type
_entity.pdbx_description
1 polymer ?
#
loop_
_entity_poly.entity_id
_entity_poly.type
_entity_poly.pdbx_seq_one_letter_code
_entity_poly.pdbx_strand_id
1 'polypeptide(L)'
;MSRVLRSGRAAVLVVGTPTMPGLDVKTHRCPTYIADQSGFDVVGIGTRKLDRNRRMMPASRIANSESGIERRMHNEHVIGLWKP
;
A
#
# COMPACT_ATOMS: atom_id res chain seq x y z
N MET A 1 -14.10 -4.94 -4.65
CA MET A 1 -13.58 -6.34 -4.70
C MET A 1 -14.59 -7.35 -4.15
N SER A 2 -15.34 -7.02 -3.09
CA SER A 2 -16.37 -7.88 -2.47
C SER A 2 -17.33 -8.53 -3.46
N ARG A 3 -17.87 -7.75 -4.42
CA ARG A 3 -18.81 -8.25 -5.44
C ARG A 3 -18.22 -9.28 -6.41
N VAL A 4 -16.94 -9.13 -6.77
CA VAL A 4 -16.32 -9.87 -7.89
C VAL A 4 -15.46 -11.04 -7.44
N LEU A 5 -14.87 -10.98 -6.25
CA LEU A 5 -14.05 -12.07 -5.71
C LEU A 5 -14.97 -13.20 -5.25
N ARG A 6 -14.67 -14.44 -5.65
CA ARG A 6 -15.39 -15.63 -5.17
C ARG A 6 -15.06 -15.89 -3.70
N SER A 7 -15.97 -16.52 -2.97
CA SER A 7 -15.71 -17.03 -1.61
C SER A 7 -14.57 -18.05 -1.63
N GLY A 8 -13.82 -18.12 -0.53
CA GLY A 8 -12.61 -18.92 -0.38
C GLY A 8 -11.39 -18.42 -1.16
N ARG A 9 -11.40 -17.18 -1.69
CA ARG A 9 -10.30 -16.64 -2.51
C ARG A 9 -9.64 -15.42 -1.87
N ALA A 10 -8.35 -15.27 -2.16
CA ALA A 10 -7.53 -14.18 -1.67
C ALA A 10 -7.46 -12.99 -2.63
N ALA A 11 -7.18 -11.83 -2.06
CA ALA A 11 -6.88 -10.59 -2.73
C ALA A 11 -5.63 -9.97 -2.08
N VAL A 12 -4.80 -9.31 -2.89
CA VAL A 12 -3.62 -8.58 -2.41
C VAL A 12 -3.75 -7.13 -2.82
N LEU A 13 -3.73 -6.22 -1.85
CA LEU A 13 -3.74 -4.80 -2.09
C LEU A 13 -2.34 -4.24 -1.81
N VAL A 14 -1.81 -3.42 -2.70
CA VAL A 14 -0.54 -2.72 -2.51
C VAL A 14 -0.83 -1.22 -2.48
N VAL A 15 -0.45 -0.58 -1.38
CA VAL A 15 -0.73 0.84 -1.14
C VAL A 15 0.55 1.59 -0.79
N GLY A 16 0.83 2.67 -1.52
CA GLY A 16 1.86 3.62 -1.15
C GLY A 16 1.37 4.54 -0.03
N THR A 17 2.24 4.84 0.94
CA THR A 17 1.96 5.82 1.99
C THR A 17 2.52 7.18 1.58
N PRO A 18 1.69 8.17 1.18
CA PRO A 18 2.19 9.51 0.98
C PRO A 18 2.68 10.07 2.32
N THR A 19 3.90 10.62 2.33
CA THR A 19 4.33 11.53 3.40
C THR A 19 3.78 12.92 3.10
N MET A 20 2.70 13.28 3.77
CA MET A 20 2.25 14.67 3.83
C MET A 20 3.15 15.43 4.81
N PRO A 21 3.45 16.73 4.60
CA PRO A 21 4.32 17.48 5.51
C PRO A 21 3.85 17.35 6.96
N GLY A 22 4.67 16.71 7.80
CA GLY A 22 4.41 16.53 9.23
C GLY A 22 3.46 15.39 9.64
N LEU A 23 2.84 14.65 8.71
CA LEU A 23 1.89 13.59 9.06
C LEU A 23 2.13 12.31 8.25
N ASP A 24 2.51 11.24 8.95
CA ASP A 24 2.40 9.88 8.41
C ASP A 24 0.91 9.49 8.39
N VAL A 25 0.37 9.39 7.18
CA VAL A 25 -1.04 9.10 6.92
C VAL A 25 -1.40 7.66 7.31
N LYS A 26 -0.40 6.80 7.61
CA LYS A 26 -0.58 5.38 7.97
C LYS A 26 -1.60 4.69 7.06
N THR A 27 -1.48 4.96 5.76
CA THR A 27 -2.46 4.67 4.72
C THR A 27 -2.82 3.20 4.59
N HIS A 28 -2.02 2.28 5.15
CA HIS A 28 -2.37 0.86 5.20
C HIS A 28 -3.51 0.57 6.19
N ARG A 29 -3.75 1.40 7.20
CA ARG A 29 -4.74 1.15 8.25
C ARG A 29 -6.18 1.32 7.78
N CYS A 30 -6.49 2.40 7.07
CA CYS A 30 -7.87 2.68 6.64
C CYS A 30 -8.40 1.61 5.66
N PRO A 31 -7.65 1.18 4.62
CA PRO A 31 -8.07 0.11 3.72
C PRO A 31 -8.25 -1.23 4.45
N THR A 32 -7.37 -1.54 5.41
CA THR A 32 -7.51 -2.74 6.24
C THR A 32 -8.81 -2.73 7.03
N TYR A 33 -9.11 -1.61 7.70
CA TYR A 33 -10.36 -1.45 8.45
C TYR A 33 -11.59 -1.57 7.56
N ILE A 34 -11.60 -0.92 6.39
CA ILE A 34 -12.71 -1.00 5.44
C ILE A 34 -12.87 -2.44 4.92
N ALA A 35 -11.78 -3.15 4.67
CA ALA A 35 -11.83 -4.53 4.18
C ALA A 35 -12.48 -5.47 5.21
N ASP A 36 -12.08 -5.36 6.48
CA ASP A 36 -12.68 -6.08 7.61
C ASP A 36 -14.19 -5.82 7.70
N GLN A 37 -14.60 -4.55 7.70
CA GLN A 37 -16.01 -4.15 7.70
C GLN A 37 -16.78 -4.56 6.44
N SER A 38 -16.08 -4.85 5.34
CA SER A 38 -16.67 -5.32 4.07
C SER A 38 -16.76 -6.84 3.97
N GLY A 39 -16.46 -7.57 5.05
CA GLY A 39 -16.54 -9.04 5.12
C GLY A 39 -15.32 -9.76 4.53
N PHE A 40 -14.13 -9.15 4.61
CA PHE A 40 -12.87 -9.82 4.33
C PHE A 40 -12.10 -10.07 5.62
N ASP A 41 -11.45 -11.22 5.70
CA ASP A 41 -10.47 -11.47 6.75
C ASP A 41 -9.12 -10.86 6.34
N VAL A 42 -8.59 -10.01 7.21
CA VAL A 42 -7.26 -9.41 7.02
C VAL A 42 -6.21 -10.41 7.47
N VAL A 43 -5.52 -11.01 6.50
CA VAL A 43 -4.49 -12.03 6.75
C VAL A 43 -3.21 -11.40 7.32
N GLY A 44 -2.87 -10.19 6.88
CA GLY A 44 -1.70 -9.48 7.39
C GLY A 44 -1.30 -8.27 6.55
N ILE A 45 -0.36 -7.49 7.10
CA ILE A 45 0.21 -6.31 6.45
C ILE A 45 1.73 -6.48 6.43
N GLY A 46 2.31 -6.50 5.23
CA GLY A 46 3.76 -6.47 5.02
C GLY A 46 4.20 -5.10 4.48
N THR A 47 5.49 -4.80 4.61
CA THR A 47 6.12 -3.66 3.94
C THR A 47 7.02 -4.15 2.82
N ARG A 48 7.04 -3.43 1.70
CA ARG A 48 7.98 -3.68 0.61
C ARG A 48 8.63 -2.38 0.15
N LYS A 49 9.90 -2.47 -0.22
CA LYS A 49 10.62 -1.38 -0.87
C LYS A 49 10.16 -1.28 -2.32
N LEU A 50 9.89 -0.07 -2.79
CA LEU A 50 9.57 0.15 -4.20
C LEU A 50 10.85 0.06 -5.04
N ASP A 51 10.88 -0.85 -6.02
CA ASP A 51 11.99 -0.99 -6.97
C ASP A 51 11.88 0.10 -8.06
N ARG A 52 12.89 0.98 -8.07
CA ARG A 52 13.03 2.14 -8.97
C ARG A 52 12.88 1.78 -10.45
N ASN A 53 13.43 0.65 -10.88
CA ASN A 53 13.58 0.34 -12.29
C ASN A 53 12.33 -0.31 -12.91
N ARG A 54 11.34 -0.71 -12.08
CA ARG A 54 10.21 -1.52 -12.55
C ARG A 54 8.97 -0.72 -12.95
N ARG A 55 8.93 0.61 -12.74
CA ARG A 55 7.73 1.44 -13.01
C ARG A 55 7.97 2.72 -13.82
N MET A 56 9.11 2.90 -14.50
CA MET A 56 9.46 4.16 -15.19
C MET A 56 9.22 5.41 -14.31
N MET A 57 9.53 5.32 -13.02
CA MET A 57 9.35 6.44 -12.11
C MET A 57 10.58 7.36 -12.13
N PRO A 58 10.40 8.70 -12.12
CA PRO A 58 11.49 9.63 -11.89
C PRO A 58 11.83 9.64 -10.40
N ALA A 59 12.38 8.53 -9.90
CA ALA A 59 13.07 8.52 -8.62
C ALA A 59 14.56 8.70 -8.92
N SER A 60 15.23 9.61 -8.24
CA SER A 60 16.66 9.83 -8.30
C SER A 60 17.43 8.74 -7.52
N ARG A 61 18.74 8.66 -7.71
CA ARG A 61 19.61 7.61 -7.14
C ARG A 61 20.06 7.93 -5.71
N ILE A 62 20.00 9.21 -5.35
CA ILE A 62 20.40 9.80 -4.07
C ILE A 62 19.11 10.31 -3.46
N ALA A 63 18.78 9.93 -2.22
CA ALA A 63 17.61 10.46 -1.55
C ALA A 63 17.82 11.96 -1.28
N ASN A 64 17.59 12.83 -2.26
CA ASN A 64 17.66 14.27 -2.09
C ASN A 64 16.53 14.68 -1.16
N SER A 65 16.90 15.27 -0.02
CA SER A 65 16.00 15.66 1.06
C SER A 65 15.13 16.86 0.71
N GLU A 66 15.39 17.51 -0.42
CA GLU A 66 14.72 18.73 -0.85
C GLU A 66 13.64 18.42 -1.90
N SER A 67 12.40 18.46 -1.42
CA SER A 67 11.14 18.63 -2.16
C SER A 67 10.85 17.71 -3.36
N GLY A 68 10.05 16.65 -3.12
CA GLY A 68 9.42 15.93 -4.23
C GLY A 68 8.50 14.77 -3.87
N ILE A 69 7.67 14.40 -4.84
CA ILE A 69 6.86 13.16 -4.90
C ILE A 69 7.74 11.92 -4.65
N GLU A 70 9.03 12.01 -4.98
CA GLU A 70 10.05 10.99 -4.80
C GLU A 70 10.17 10.48 -3.35
N ARG A 71 10.26 11.38 -2.36
CA ARG A 71 10.37 11.00 -0.94
C ARG A 71 9.13 10.25 -0.43
N ARG A 72 7.98 10.44 -1.09
CA ARG A 72 6.67 9.87 -0.73
C ARG A 72 6.46 8.43 -1.22
N MET A 73 7.33 7.91 -2.09
CA MET A 73 7.06 6.66 -2.82
C MET A 73 8.05 5.51 -2.57
N HIS A 74 8.97 5.62 -1.60
CA HIS A 74 9.97 4.55 -1.39
C HIS A 74 9.45 3.31 -0.63
N ASN A 75 8.33 3.43 0.09
CA ASN A 75 7.74 2.32 0.86
C ASN A 75 6.29 2.09 0.45
N GLU A 76 5.96 0.84 0.15
CA GLU A 76 4.61 0.37 -0.07
C GLU A 76 4.25 -0.66 1.01
N HIS A 77 2.96 -0.71 1.36
CA HIS A 77 2.41 -1.72 2.24
C HIS A 77 1.61 -2.72 1.41
N VAL A 78 1.79 -4.00 1.70
CA VAL A 78 1.09 -5.12 1.07
C VAL A 78 0.09 -5.66 2.07
N ILE A 79 -1.19 -5.60 1.74
CA ILE A 79 -2.29 -6.06 2.58
C ILE A 79 -2.83 -7.35 1.96
N GLY A 80 -2.76 -8.44 2.72
CA GLY A 80 -3.37 -9.71 2.37
C GLY A 80 -4.80 -9.75 2.87
N LEU A 81 -5.74 -10.03 1.97
CA LEU A 81 -7.16 -10.16 2.27
C LEU A 81 -7.64 -11.54 1.83
N TRP A 82 -8.48 -12.17 2.63
CA TRP A 82 -9.16 -13.40 2.28
C TRP A 82 -10.66 -13.16 2.32
N LYS A 83 -11.38 -13.60 1.30
CA LYS A 83 -12.84 -13.59 1.30
C LYS A 83 -13.31 -14.96 1.77
N PRO A 84 -13.96 -15.07 2.94
CA PRO A 84 -14.62 -16.30 3.34
C PRO A 84 -15.60 -16.79 2.28
#